data_AF-A0A8T5H2L5-F1
#
_entry.id   AF-A0A8T5H2L5-F1
#
_cell.length_a   1.000
_cell.length_b   1.000
_cell.length_c   1.000
_cell.angle_alpha   90.00
_cell.angle_beta   90.00
_cell.angle_gamma   90.00
#
_symmetry.space_group_name_H-M   'P 1'
#
loop_
_entity.id
_entity.type
_entity.pdbx_description
1 polymer ?
#
loop_
_entity_poly.entity_id
_entity_poly.type
_entity_poly.pdbx_seq_one_letter_code
_entity_poly.pdbx_strand_id
1 'polypeptide(L)'
;MNSQINVRMSDQLLANAQKYATKHGYGNVQELIKESLREKVFDETLITKEELVLIKKLVKVTEDKGLWKSEKELFQKLQKSKKIY
;
A
#
# COMPACT_ATOMS: atom_id res chain seq x y z
N MET A 1 -11.04 -5.84 16.69
CA MET A 1 -10.11 -6.49 17.65
C MET A 1 -8.94 -7.00 16.85
N ASN A 2 -7.69 -6.76 17.30
CA ASN A 2 -6.50 -7.27 16.62
C ASN A 2 -5.93 -8.43 17.44
N SER A 3 -5.76 -9.60 16.81
CA SER A 3 -5.15 -10.78 17.42
C SER A 3 -3.67 -10.86 17.07
N GLN A 4 -2.81 -11.10 18.05
CA GLN A 4 -1.38 -11.29 17.84
C GLN A 4 -1.04 -12.78 17.70
N ILE A 5 -0.27 -13.12 16.68
CA ILE A 5 0.25 -14.47 16.47
C ILE A 5 1.76 -14.43 16.67
N ASN A 6 2.28 -15.29 17.57
CA ASN A 6 3.72 -15.44 17.77
C ASN A 6 4.20 -16.66 17.00
N VAL A 7 5.13 -16.46 16.06
CA VAL A 7 5.67 -17.52 15.20
C VAL A 7 7.16 -17.68 15.49
N ARG A 8 7.60 -18.93 15.68
CA ARG A 8 9.02 -19.27 15.76
C ARG A 8 9.52 -19.64 14.37
N MET A 9 10.67 -19.10 13.99
CA MET A 9 11.34 -19.39 12.73
C MET A 9 12.85 -19.43 12.93
N SER A 10 13.55 -20.13 12.04
CA SER A 10 15.01 -20.15 12.05
C SER A 10 15.58 -18.79 11.64
N ASP A 11 16.80 -18.48 12.10
CA ASP A 11 17.48 -17.23 11.77
C ASP A 11 17.68 -17.08 10.25
N GLN A 12 17.95 -18.19 9.56
CA GLN A 12 18.09 -18.20 8.10
C GLN A 12 16.77 -17.84 7.40
N LEU A 13 15.63 -18.33 7.90
CA LEU A 13 14.33 -17.99 7.34
C LEU A 13 14.01 -16.50 7.59
N LEU A 14 14.27 -16.00 8.81
CA LEU A 14 14.05 -14.59 9.14
C LEU A 14 14.91 -13.66 8.26
N ALA A 15 16.18 -13.99 8.07
CA ALA A 15 17.08 -13.20 7.23
C ALA A 15 16.63 -13.17 5.76
N ASN A 16 16.17 -14.31 5.23
CA ASN A 16 15.63 -14.38 3.87
C ASN A 16 14.30 -13.62 3.74
N ALA A 17 13.43 -13.71 4.74
CA ALA A 17 12.17 -12.97 4.77
C ALA A 17 12.39 -11.45 4.83
N GLN A 18 13.38 -10.97 5.58
CA GLN A 18 13.76 -9.56 5.59
C GLN A 18 14.23 -9.08 4.21
N LYS A 19 15.13 -9.83 3.57
CA LYS A 19 15.59 -9.51 2.21
C LYS A 19 14.43 -9.47 1.21
N TYR A 20 13.52 -10.44 1.31
CA TYR A 20 12.35 -10.50 0.45
C TYR A 20 11.42 -9.31 0.67
N ALA A 21 11.15 -8.97 1.94
CA ALA A 21 10.30 -7.84 2.34
C ALA A 21 10.82 -6.52 1.75
N THR A 22 12.10 -6.21 1.96
CA THR A 22 12.73 -4.99 1.41
C THR A 22 12.68 -4.96 -0.12
N LYS A 23 13.01 -6.09 -0.77
CA LYS A 23 13.05 -6.17 -2.24
C LYS A 23 11.68 -5.91 -2.90
N HIS A 24 10.60 -6.32 -2.25
CA HIS A 24 9.24 -6.21 -2.79
C HIS A 24 8.43 -5.05 -2.19
N GLY A 25 9.07 -4.19 -1.39
CA GLY A 25 8.45 -2.97 -0.87
C GLY A 25 7.54 -3.16 0.35
N TYR A 26 7.67 -4.27 1.07
CA TYR A 26 6.99 -4.45 2.36
C TYR A 26 7.73 -3.65 3.45
N GLY A 27 6.98 -3.05 4.37
CA GLY A 27 7.52 -2.25 5.47
C GLY A 27 8.26 -3.10 6.51
N ASN A 28 7.83 -4.34 6.74
CA ASN A 28 8.55 -5.31 7.59
C ASN A 28 8.12 -6.77 7.33
N VAL A 29 8.76 -7.72 8.03
CA VAL A 29 8.47 -9.15 7.91
C VAL A 29 7.07 -9.52 8.39
N GLN A 30 6.51 -8.82 9.39
CA GLN A 30 5.14 -9.09 9.86
C GLN A 30 4.11 -8.72 8.81
N GLU A 31 4.34 -7.63 8.09
CA GLU A 31 3.50 -7.21 6.95
C GLU A 31 3.56 -8.25 5.83
N LEU A 32 4.77 -8.72 5.48
CA LEU A 32 4.95 -9.80 4.52
C LEU A 32 4.16 -11.06 4.93
N ILE A 33 4.26 -11.50 6.19
CA ILE A 33 3.56 -12.69 6.68
C ILE A 33 2.05 -12.50 6.60
N LYS A 34 1.56 -11.32 6.99
CA LYS A 34 0.13 -10.99 6.97
C LYS A 34 -0.43 -11.01 5.55
N GLU A 35 0.25 -10.36 4.60
CA GLU A 35 -0.19 -10.35 3.20
C GLU A 35 -0.10 -11.73 2.57
N SER A 36 0.99 -12.47 2.84
CA SER A 36 1.15 -13.85 2.34
C SER A 36 0.06 -14.78 2.87
N LEU A 37 -0.33 -14.62 4.14
CA LEU A 37 -1.43 -15.40 4.73
C LEU A 37 -2.77 -14.96 4.15
N ARG A 38 -2.97 -13.65 3.98
CA ARG A 38 -4.19 -13.09 3.40
C ARG A 38 -4.41 -13.62 1.99
N GLU A 39 -3.40 -13.59 1.12
CA GLU A 39 -3.49 -14.10 -0.26
C GLU A 39 -3.86 -15.58 -0.32
N LYS A 40 -3.40 -16.39 0.65
CA LYS A 40 -3.71 -17.83 0.69
C LYS A 40 -5.07 -18.15 1.29
N VAL A 41 -5.54 -17.31 2.22
CA VAL A 41 -6.81 -17.53 2.94
C VAL A 41 -7.97 -16.87 2.20
N PHE A 42 -7.72 -15.73 1.56
CA PHE A 42 -8.68 -14.97 0.77
C PHE A 42 -8.22 -15.03 -0.68
N ASP A 43 -8.89 -15.86 -1.48
CA ASP A 43 -8.67 -16.05 -2.92
C ASP A 43 -9.00 -14.79 -3.76
N GLU A 44 -9.26 -13.67 -3.10
CA GLU A 44 -9.66 -12.41 -3.70
C GLU A 44 -8.43 -11.53 -3.95
N THR A 45 -8.19 -11.27 -5.23
CA THR A 45 -7.31 -10.19 -5.66
C THR A 45 -7.93 -8.87 -5.23
N LEU A 46 -7.37 -8.24 -4.18
CA LEU A 46 -7.85 -6.94 -3.66
C LEU A 46 -7.81 -5.82 -4.70
N ILE A 47 -6.93 -5.96 -5.69
CA ILE A 47 -6.76 -4.99 -6.77
C ILE A 47 -6.81 -5.75 -8.09
N THR A 48 -7.86 -5.49 -8.84
CA THR A 48 -8.02 -5.99 -10.20
C THR A 48 -6.97 -5.37 -11.12
N LYS A 49 -6.67 -6.03 -12.25
CA LYS A 49 -5.76 -5.47 -13.25
C LYS A 49 -6.22 -4.10 -13.74
N GLU A 50 -7.52 -3.87 -13.81
CA GLU A 50 -8.13 -2.60 -14.23
C GLU A 50 -7.87 -1.48 -13.22
N GLU A 51 -8.04 -1.74 -11.93
CA GLU A 51 -7.71 -0.79 -10.86
C GLU A 51 -6.21 -0.45 -10.85
N LEU A 52 -5.36 -1.44 -11.08
CA LEU A 52 -3.91 -1.25 -11.20
C LEU A 52 -3.56 -0.31 -12.38
N VAL A 53 -4.24 -0.48 -13.52
CA VAL A 53 -4.09 0.41 -14.68
C VAL A 53 -4.60 1.81 -14.36
N LEU A 54 -5.73 1.93 -13.65
CA LEU A 54 -6.28 3.21 -13.24
C LEU A 54 -5.32 3.96 -12.32
N ILE A 55 -4.75 3.30 -11.31
CA ILE A 55 -3.76 3.86 -10.40
C ILE A 55 -2.54 4.35 -11.18
N LYS A 56 -2.00 3.53 -12.10
CA LYS A 56 -0.86 3.93 -12.94
C LYS A 56 -1.16 5.15 -13.80
N LYS A 57 -2.37 5.22 -14.39
CA LYS A 57 -2.80 6.40 -15.17
C LYS A 57 -2.93 7.64 -14.28
N LEU A 58 -3.47 7.50 -13.07
CA LEU A 58 -3.61 8.60 -12.12
C LEU A 58 -2.26 9.15 -11.69
N VAL A 59 -1.31 8.29 -11.34
CA VAL A 59 0.07 8.70 -11.00
C VAL A 59 0.69 9.47 -12.16
N LYS A 60 0.63 8.93 -13.38
CA LYS A 60 1.16 9.60 -14.56
C LYS A 60 0.54 10.98 -14.81
N VAL A 61 -0.79 11.09 -14.75
CA VAL A 61 -1.50 12.37 -14.91
C VAL A 61 -1.13 13.36 -13.80
N THR A 62 -0.88 12.87 -12.59
CA THR A 62 -0.50 13.69 -11.44
C THR A 62 0.92 14.22 -11.58
N GLU A 63 1.85 13.39 -12.07
CA GLU A 63 3.22 13.79 -12.41
C GLU A 63 3.24 14.80 -13.56
N ASP A 64 2.59 14.48 -14.69
CA ASP A 64 2.56 15.32 -15.90
C ASP A 64 1.98 16.71 -15.61
N LYS A 65 1.01 16.80 -14.70
CA LYS A 65 0.35 18.07 -14.32
C LYS A 65 0.98 18.73 -13.08
N GLY A 66 2.03 18.15 -12.51
CA GLY A 66 2.67 18.69 -11.30
C GLY A 66 1.71 18.85 -10.12
N LEU A 67 0.78 17.90 -9.96
CA LEU A 67 -0.32 17.98 -8.98
C LEU A 67 0.06 17.49 -7.58
N TRP A 68 1.32 17.09 -7.37
CA TRP A 68 1.86 16.76 -6.06
C TRP A 68 1.76 17.97 -5.15
N LYS A 69 1.00 17.84 -4.07
CA LYS A 69 0.70 18.91 -3.12
C LYS A 69 0.79 18.42 -1.70
N SER A 70 1.13 19.34 -0.80
CA SER A 70 1.04 19.08 0.62
C SER A 70 -0.42 18.91 1.04
N GLU A 71 -0.65 18.15 2.11
CA GLU A 71 -1.98 17.94 2.70
C GLU A 71 -2.69 19.26 3.01
N LYS A 72 -1.94 20.25 3.53
CA LYS A 72 -2.45 21.59 3.83
C LYS A 72 -2.95 22.33 2.59
N GLU A 73 -2.24 22.22 1.47
CA GLU A 73 -2.66 22.84 0.20
C GLU A 73 -3.88 22.15 -0.40
N LEU A 74 -3.95 20.82 -0.30
CA LEU A 74 -5.08 20.04 -0.77
C LEU A 74 -6.35 20.41 0.01
N PHE A 75 -6.25 20.47 1.34
CA PHE A 75 -7.36 20.83 2.22
C PHE A 75 -7.88 22.24 1.96
N GLN A 76 -6.98 23.22 1.75
CA GLN A 76 -7.36 24.58 1.40
C GLN A 76 -8.07 24.67 0.04
N LYS A 77 -7.65 23.90 -0.97
CA LYS A 77 -8.34 23.84 -2.26
C LYS A 77 -9.74 23.23 -2.16
N LEU A 78 -9.87 22.14 -1.40
CA LEU A 78 -11.17 21.46 -1.18
C LEU A 78 -12.16 22.32 -0.39
N GLN A 79 -11.67 23.14 0.56
CA GLN A 79 -12.52 24.12 1.25
C GLN A 79 -12.98 25.25 0.32
N LYS A 80 -12.12 25.72 -0.60
CA LYS A 80 -12.49 26.75 -1.58
C LYS A 80 -13.51 26.24 -2.61
N SER A 81 -13.43 24.98 -3.03
CA SER A 81 -14.41 24.39 -3.96
C SER A 81 -15.80 24.17 -3.33
N LYS A 82 -15.88 24.02 -2.00
CA LYS A 82 -17.16 23.92 -1.28
C LYS A 82 -17.94 25.23 -1.16
N LYS A 83 -17.33 26.39 -1.47
CA LYS A 83 -17.99 27.71 -1.43
C LYS A 83 -18.73 28.09 -2.72
N ILE A 84 -18.84 27.17 -3.68
CA ILE A 84 -19.62 27.35 -4.91
C ILE A 84 -20.87 26.48 -4.79
N TYR A 85 -21.76 26.79 -3.84
CA TYR A 85 -23.18 26.41 -3.81
C TYR A 85 -23.89 27.38 -2.87
#